data_AF-A0A4Q4BNL3-F1
#
_entry.id   AF-A0A4Q4BNL3-F1
#
_cell.length_a   1.000
_cell.length_b   1.000
_cell.length_c   1.000
_cell.angle_alpha   90.00
_cell.angle_beta   90.00
_cell.angle_gamma   90.00
#
_symmetry.space_group_name_H-M   'P 1'
#
loop_
_entity.id
_entity.type
_entity.pdbx_description
1 polymer ?
#
loop_
_entity_poly.entity_id
_entity_poly.type
_entity_poly.pdbx_seq_one_letter_code
_entity_poly.pdbx_strand_id
1 'polypeptide(L)'
;IELLRGEARASFVMDHGRVGPQGVLGGQDGAVNRVEVIRDGVVMVPEHLSKAQDIALKPGDRVRVRTPGGGGYGPPEARDPALVAEDVRLGRYSAEEAAALWPAACKALGTMD
;
A
#
# COMPACT_ATOMS: atom_id res chain seq x y z
N ILE A 1 3.02 -8.33 -11.38
CA ILE A 1 3.67 -8.91 -12.57
C ILE A 1 3.19 -10.34 -12.77
N GLU A 2 3.21 -10.83 -14.00
CA GLU A 2 2.86 -12.21 -14.37
C GLU A 2 3.95 -12.77 -15.27
N LEU A 3 4.41 -14.00 -15.03
CA LEU A 3 5.34 -14.66 -15.93
C LEU A 3 4.55 -15.19 -17.13
N LEU A 4 4.83 -14.69 -18.33
CA LEU A 4 4.07 -15.08 -19.53
C LEU A 4 4.70 -16.25 -20.29
N ARG A 5 6.01 -16.45 -20.19
CA ARG A 5 6.76 -17.50 -20.89
C ARG A 5 8.12 -17.74 -20.23
N GLY A 6 8.64 -18.96 -20.36
CA GLY A 6 9.98 -19.33 -19.91
C GLY A 6 10.03 -19.65 -18.41
N GLU A 7 11.22 -19.54 -17.84
CA GLU A 7 11.47 -19.79 -16.42
C GLU A 7 11.97 -18.51 -15.76
N ALA A 8 11.56 -18.26 -14.51
CA ALA A 8 12.06 -17.16 -13.71
C ALA A 8 12.23 -17.55 -12.24
N ARG A 9 13.07 -16.80 -11.53
CA ARG A 9 13.16 -16.85 -10.07
C ARG A 9 12.85 -15.47 -9.50
N ALA A 10 12.00 -15.44 -8.48
CA ALA A 10 11.71 -14.22 -7.73
C ALA A 10 12.42 -14.24 -6.37
N SER A 11 13.05 -13.10 -6.06
CA SER A 11 13.66 -12.82 -4.77
C SER A 11 13.22 -11.44 -4.31
N PHE A 12 12.83 -11.36 -3.05
CA PHE A 12 12.34 -10.15 -2.39
C PHE A 12 13.30 -9.81 -1.25
N VAL A 13 13.92 -8.63 -1.37
CA VAL A 13 14.77 -8.04 -0.34
C VAL A 13 14.20 -6.65 -0.05
N MET A 14 13.11 -6.61 0.72
CA MET A 14 12.37 -5.38 0.99
C MET A 14 12.15 -5.20 2.49
N ASP A 15 11.96 -3.98 2.95
CA ASP A 15 11.66 -3.74 4.37
C ASP A 15 10.20 -3.36 4.59
N HIS A 16 9.84 -3.07 5.84
CA HIS A 16 8.50 -2.68 6.28
C HIS A 16 7.41 -3.74 6.12
N GLY A 17 7.75 -5.04 6.13
CA GLY A 17 6.76 -6.12 6.09
C GLY A 17 5.92 -6.29 7.37
N ARG A 18 6.42 -5.80 8.52
CA ARG A 18 5.72 -5.90 9.82
C ARG A 18 5.29 -4.54 10.38
N VAL A 19 6.10 -3.51 10.18
CA VAL A 19 5.84 -2.14 10.65
C VAL A 19 6.13 -1.19 9.50
N GLY A 20 5.20 -0.26 9.25
CA GLY A 20 5.34 0.72 8.19
C GLY A 20 6.43 1.76 8.50
N PRO A 21 6.81 2.58 7.51
CA PRO A 21 7.61 3.77 7.76
C PRO A 21 6.93 4.68 8.78
N GLN A 22 7.67 5.13 9.79
CA GLN A 22 7.09 5.85 10.91
C GLN A 22 6.64 7.26 10.53
N GLY A 23 5.48 7.68 11.05
CA GLY A 23 5.05 9.07 10.99
C GLY A 23 5.87 9.94 11.94
N VAL A 24 5.83 11.26 11.71
CA VAL A 24 6.57 12.24 12.53
C VAL A 24 5.67 13.41 12.94
N LEU A 25 5.95 13.97 14.12
CA LEU A 25 5.26 15.14 14.67
C LEU A 25 3.73 15.01 14.70
N GLY A 26 3.22 13.83 15.05
CA GLY A 26 1.78 13.54 15.08
C GLY A 26 1.23 12.92 13.79
N GLY A 27 2.07 12.72 12.78
CA GLY A 27 1.71 11.95 11.59
C GLY A 27 1.53 10.47 11.90
N GLN A 28 0.67 9.81 11.12
CA GLN A 28 0.44 8.37 11.21
C GLN A 28 1.52 7.59 10.46
N ASP A 29 1.76 6.35 10.89
CA ASP A 29 2.67 5.44 10.20
C ASP A 29 2.14 5.08 8.80
N GLY A 30 3.06 4.89 7.85
CA GLY A 30 2.73 4.44 6.51
C GLY A 30 2.23 3.01 6.47
N ALA A 31 1.58 2.63 5.37
CA ALA A 31 1.18 1.24 5.15
C ALA A 31 2.41 0.31 5.06
N VAL A 32 2.25 -0.92 5.53
CA VAL A 32 3.28 -1.97 5.43
C VAL A 32 3.45 -2.45 3.99
N ASN A 33 4.64 -2.97 3.70
CA ASN A 33 4.89 -3.76 2.52
C ASN A 33 4.01 -5.02 2.52
N ARG A 34 3.58 -5.46 1.33
CA ARG A 34 3.08 -6.83 1.18
C ARG A 34 3.54 -7.49 -0.11
N VAL A 35 4.06 -8.71 0.03
CA VAL A 35 4.40 -9.61 -1.07
C VAL A 35 3.42 -10.77 -1.14
N GLU A 36 2.87 -11.01 -2.33
CA GLU A 36 1.97 -12.12 -2.62
C GLU A 36 2.47 -12.83 -3.89
N VAL A 37 2.67 -14.15 -3.79
CA VAL A 37 2.95 -15.03 -4.92
C VAL A 37 1.71 -15.87 -5.19
N ILE A 38 1.16 -15.77 -6.39
CA ILE A 38 -0.06 -16.45 -6.80
C ILE A 38 0.31 -17.57 -7.79
N ARG A 39 -0.01 -18.81 -7.43
CA ARG A 39 0.24 -20.01 -8.24
C ARG A 39 -1.04 -20.82 -8.35
N ASP A 40 -1.48 -21.12 -9.56
CA ASP A 40 -2.73 -21.86 -9.82
C ASP A 40 -3.93 -21.27 -9.05
N GLY A 41 -3.99 -19.94 -8.95
CA GLY A 41 -5.03 -19.20 -8.22
C GLY A 41 -4.85 -19.14 -6.69
N VAL A 42 -3.89 -19.87 -6.12
CA VAL A 42 -3.61 -19.88 -4.68
C VAL A 42 -2.63 -18.77 -4.31
N VAL A 43 -2.99 -17.95 -3.34
CA VAL A 43 -2.15 -16.87 -2.82
C VAL A 43 -1.26 -17.40 -1.70
N MET A 44 0.05 -17.24 -1.84
CA MET A 44 1.05 -17.46 -0.82
C MET A 44 1.70 -16.13 -0.41
N VAL A 45 1.79 -15.91 0.90
CA VAL A 45 2.53 -14.78 1.50
C VAL A 45 3.79 -15.36 2.15
N PRO A 46 4.99 -14.79 1.90
CA PRO A 46 6.21 -15.25 2.57
C PRO A 46 6.11 -15.18 4.11
N GLU A 47 6.70 -16.14 4.80
CA GLU A 47 6.73 -16.17 6.27
C GLU A 47 7.35 -14.91 6.88
N HIS A 48 8.45 -14.43 6.29
CA HIS A 48 9.11 -13.19 6.71
C HIS A 48 8.51 -11.92 6.09
N LEU A 49 7.33 -12.02 5.47
CA LEU A 49 6.45 -10.96 4.93
C LEU A 49 7.01 -10.12 3.77
N SER A 50 8.30 -9.77 3.84
CA SER A 50 9.02 -8.88 2.92
C SER A 50 10.37 -9.44 2.46
N LYS A 51 10.76 -10.62 2.98
CA LYS A 51 11.98 -11.36 2.62
C LYS A 51 11.61 -12.77 2.17
N ALA A 52 12.02 -13.13 0.96
CA ALA A 52 12.07 -14.51 0.47
C ALA A 52 12.95 -14.57 -0.77
N GLN A 53 13.57 -15.70 -1.06
CA GLN A 53 14.53 -15.83 -2.15
C GLN A 53 14.29 -17.13 -2.91
N ASP A 54 14.80 -17.18 -4.14
CA ASP A 54 14.84 -18.38 -4.98
C ASP A 54 13.48 -19.02 -5.26
N ILE A 55 12.42 -18.22 -5.30
CA ILE A 55 11.08 -18.71 -5.62
C ILE A 55 10.99 -18.95 -7.13
N ALA A 56 11.04 -20.21 -7.54
CA ALA A 56 10.81 -20.59 -8.93
C ALA A 56 9.38 -20.23 -9.36
N LEU A 57 9.27 -19.64 -10.55
CA LEU A 57 8.01 -19.27 -11.18
C LEU A 57 7.87 -20.01 -12.51
N LYS A 58 6.64 -20.44 -12.81
CA LYS A 58 6.22 -20.97 -14.11
C LYS A 58 5.31 -19.99 -14.85
N PRO A 59 5.15 -20.09 -16.17
CA PRO A 59 4.19 -19.27 -16.90
C PRO A 59 2.79 -19.36 -16.29
N GLY A 60 2.13 -18.21 -16.12
CA GLY A 60 0.85 -18.05 -15.43
C GLY A 60 0.97 -17.69 -13.95
N ASP A 61 2.12 -17.93 -13.31
CA ASP A 61 2.35 -17.47 -11.94
C ASP A 61 2.43 -15.95 -11.88
N ARG A 62 1.90 -15.38 -10.79
CA ARG A 62 1.87 -13.94 -10.57
C ARG A 62 2.58 -13.56 -9.29
N VAL A 63 3.23 -12.42 -9.32
CA VAL A 63 3.79 -11.78 -8.13
C VAL A 63 3.15 -10.40 -8.00
N ARG A 64 2.55 -10.14 -6.84
CA ARG A 64 2.03 -8.83 -6.47
C ARG A 64 2.86 -8.31 -5.31
N VAL A 65 3.51 -7.18 -5.56
CA VAL A 65 4.23 -6.42 -4.53
C VAL A 65 3.49 -5.12 -4.30
N ARG A 66 3.09 -4.88 -3.06
CA ARG A 66 2.65 -3.58 -2.55
C ARG A 66 3.83 -2.98 -1.82
N THR A 67 4.42 -1.94 -2.39
CA THR A 67 5.48 -1.18 -1.71
C THR A 67 4.89 -0.43 -0.51
N PRO A 68 5.65 -0.25 0.57
CA PRO A 68 5.16 0.49 1.72
C PRO A 68 4.86 1.94 1.34
N GLY A 69 3.87 2.53 2.01
CA GLY A 69 3.63 3.96 1.95
C GLY A 69 4.60 4.71 2.87
N GLY A 70 4.85 6.01 2.61
CA GLY A 70 5.61 6.84 3.54
C GLY A 70 4.82 7.13 4.83
N GLY A 71 5.54 7.42 5.92
CA GLY A 71 4.93 7.95 7.14
C GLY A 71 4.48 9.39 6.94
N GLY A 72 3.37 9.76 7.60
CA GLY A 72 2.81 11.10 7.56
C GLY A 72 3.63 12.12 8.35
N TYR A 73 3.38 13.40 8.07
CA TYR A 73 3.94 14.53 8.81
C TYR A 73 2.81 15.38 9.38
N GLY A 74 2.85 15.63 10.69
CA GLY A 74 1.86 16.46 11.37
C GLY A 74 0.52 15.73 11.62
N PRO A 75 -0.34 16.29 12.48
CA PRO A 75 -1.64 15.70 12.78
C PRO A 75 -2.54 15.67 11.52
N PRO A 76 -3.16 14.54 11.16
CA PRO A 76 -4.07 14.43 10.02
C PRO A 76 -5.17 15.50 10.03
N GLU A 77 -5.69 15.84 11.21
CA GLU A 77 -6.78 16.81 11.40
C GLU A 77 -6.41 18.23 10.97
N ALA A 78 -5.12 18.54 10.88
CA ALA A 78 -4.63 19.84 10.42
C ALA A 78 -4.41 19.90 8.90
N ARG A 79 -4.67 18.80 8.16
CA ARG A 79 -4.53 18.78 6.70
C ARG A 79 -5.58 19.68 6.05
N ASP A 80 -5.14 20.54 5.14
CA ASP A 80 -6.02 21.43 4.37
C ASP A 80 -7.07 20.60 3.61
N PRO A 81 -8.37 20.87 3.80
CA PRO A 81 -9.43 20.19 3.08
C PRO A 81 -9.26 20.22 1.56
N ALA A 82 -8.80 21.32 0.97
CA ALA A 82 -8.59 21.40 -0.48
C ALA A 82 -7.55 20.39 -0.98
N LEU A 83 -6.52 20.10 -0.19
CA LEU A 83 -5.52 19.09 -0.51
C LEU A 83 -6.07 17.67 -0.40
N VAL A 84 -6.99 17.42 0.54
CA VAL A 84 -7.70 16.13 0.65
C VAL A 84 -8.58 15.90 -0.58
N ALA A 85 -9.35 16.91 -1.01
CA ALA A 85 -10.14 16.83 -2.24
C ALA A 85 -9.26 16.57 -3.47
N GLU A 86 -8.11 17.22 -3.54
CA GLU A 86 -7.15 17.01 -4.63
C GLU A 86 -6.59 15.59 -4.64
N ASP A 87 -6.27 15.02 -3.48
CA ASP A 87 -5.81 13.64 -3.39
C ASP A 87 -6.89 12.64 -3.85
N VAL A 88 -8.17 12.90 -3.55
CA VAL A 88 -9.29 12.10 -4.06
C VAL A 88 -9.43 12.26 -5.57
N ARG A 89 -9.37 13.50 -6.08
CA ARG A 89 -9.45 13.79 -7.52
C ARG A 89 -8.31 13.11 -8.31
N LEU A 90 -7.13 13.02 -7.71
CA LEU A 90 -5.96 12.34 -8.27
C LEU A 90 -6.01 10.81 -8.12
N GLY A 91 -7.01 10.26 -7.42
CA GLY A 91 -7.15 8.82 -7.19
C GLY A 91 -6.08 8.25 -6.25
N ARG A 92 -5.46 9.10 -5.41
CA ARG A 92 -4.53 8.66 -4.36
C ARG A 92 -5.29 8.01 -3.21
N TYR A 93 -6.49 8.52 -2.93
CA TYR A 93 -7.45 7.95 -2.01
C TYR A 93 -8.82 7.91 -2.69
N SER A 94 -9.61 6.89 -2.36
CA SER A 94 -11.05 6.94 -2.60
C SER A 94 -11.73 7.96 -1.67
N ALA A 95 -12.95 8.34 -2.01
CA ALA A 95 -13.77 9.20 -1.14
C ALA A 95 -13.99 8.56 0.24
N GLU A 96 -14.20 7.24 0.30
CA GLU A 96 -14.37 6.49 1.54
C GLU A 96 -13.09 6.49 2.40
N GLU A 97 -11.92 6.23 1.80
CA GLU A 97 -10.64 6.31 2.52
C GLU A 97 -10.38 7.72 3.03
N ALA A 98 -10.66 8.75 2.24
CA ALA A 98 -10.52 10.14 2.66
C ALA A 98 -11.45 10.49 3.83
N ALA A 99 -12.69 10.00 3.81
CA ALA A 99 -13.65 10.18 4.91
C ALA A 99 -13.15 9.57 6.22
N ALA A 100 -12.55 8.38 6.14
CA ALA A 100 -12.01 7.67 7.28
C ALA A 100 -10.74 8.34 7.86
N LEU A 101 -9.85 8.81 6.98
CA LEU A 101 -8.56 9.39 7.38
C LEU A 101 -8.66 10.87 7.76
N TRP A 102 -9.51 11.63 7.08
CA TRP A 102 -9.68 13.07 7.27
C TRP A 102 -11.17 13.49 7.36
N PRO A 103 -11.91 12.99 8.37
CA PRO A 103 -13.36 13.25 8.48
C PRO A 103 -13.70 14.73 8.60
N ALA A 104 -12.91 15.50 9.35
CA ALA A 104 -13.12 16.95 9.51
C ALA A 104 -12.93 17.72 8.20
N ALA A 105 -11.93 17.32 7.41
CA ALA A 105 -11.65 17.92 6.12
C ALA A 105 -12.76 17.66 5.10
N CYS A 106 -13.23 16.40 5.03
CA CYS A 106 -14.32 16.04 4.14
C CYS A 106 -15.62 16.78 4.50
N LYS A 107 -15.93 16.90 5.80
CA LYS A 107 -17.07 17.71 6.28
C LYS A 107 -16.96 19.18 5.87
N ALA A 108 -15.77 19.77 5.94
CA ALA A 108 -15.55 21.18 5.58
C ALA A 108 -15.78 21.47 4.09
N LEU A 109 -15.61 20.48 3.21
CA LEU A 109 -15.82 20.61 1.77
C LEU A 109 -17.29 20.47 1.34
N GLY A 110 -18.20 20.12 2.26
CA GLY A 110 -19.61 19.87 1.95
C GLY A 110 -19.86 18.63 1.08
N THR A 111 -18.83 17.83 0.83
CA THR A 111 -18.92 16.55 0.13
C THR A 111 -18.86 15.44 1.16
N MET A 112 -19.99 14.77 1.38
CA MET A 112 -20.15 13.33 1.65
C MET A 112 -21.54 13.09 2.29
N ASP A 113 -22.56 13.13 1.43
CA ASP A 113 -23.73 12.24 1.46
C ASP A 113 -23.72 11.45 0.13
#